data_AF-A0A8H7BIZ6-F1
#
_entry.id   AF-A0A8H7BIZ6-F1
#
_cell.length_a   1.000
_cell.length_b   1.000
_cell.length_c   1.000
_cell.angle_alpha   90.00
_cell.angle_beta   90.00
_cell.angle_gamma   90.00
#
_symmetry.space_group_name_H-M   'P 1'
#
loop_
_entity.id
_entity.type
_entity.pdbx_description
1 polymer ?
#
loop_
_entity_poly.entity_id
_entity_poly.type
_entity_poly.pdbx_seq_one_letter_code
_entity_poly.pdbx_strand_id
1 'polypeptide(L)'
;MFFSKLSQDSGNKDDEAYAQLLLSHAHQLYNASTHILPYRKYQESVHLGGDFYSSSDYRDELTLAALWMYYATKDQAFLNDASKFYQELGIANHRVPINWDDKYGAVYVLFARVTKPNDPNFHLRRQEAESYLDWLVTGERTMGGLMWWNDASPDASISCAMGASDLLLLYASTILMPLSQDPANQDNSLQTKANSYKEAAESQLRYIFGENPIHQNYVVGESPNSPKYPHHAGASGVTGLQEMRQSALPAHVLYGAVVGGPNKNDSFSDRMDNWKENEVALDYNGPYQNVIAHQIMYTTPDTVNVPSRTEIPDRKQFPKWGIALSVVLPLLAIAVTLGALWLHRKRLVSSKVHRHSPAESTMSAEDAQIVPSGQVDVKEAIIV
;
A
#
# COMPACT_ATOMS: atom_id res chain seq x y z
N MET A 1 22.69 -22.66 -4.93
CA MET A 1 21.73 -22.18 -5.95
C MET A 1 20.33 -22.16 -5.33
N PHE A 2 19.43 -21.25 -5.71
CA PHE A 2 18.15 -21.05 -4.98
C PHE A 2 17.34 -22.35 -4.79
N PHE A 3 17.20 -23.15 -5.84
CA PHE A 3 16.59 -24.48 -5.80
C PHE A 3 17.44 -25.55 -5.13
N SER A 4 18.77 -25.39 -5.09
CA SER A 4 19.64 -26.31 -4.36
C SER A 4 19.51 -26.16 -2.85
N LYS A 5 19.09 -24.99 -2.33
CA LYS A 5 18.86 -24.81 -0.89
C LYS A 5 17.66 -25.62 -0.39
N LEU A 6 16.56 -25.66 -1.16
CA LEU A 6 15.39 -26.50 -0.85
C LEU A 6 15.77 -27.97 -0.65
N SER A 7 16.61 -28.51 -1.53
CA SER A 7 17.12 -29.88 -1.44
C SER A 7 18.19 -30.07 -0.35
N GLN A 8 19.10 -29.10 -0.20
CA GLN A 8 20.24 -29.20 0.72
C GLN A 8 19.84 -29.03 2.19
N ASP A 9 18.87 -28.16 2.48
CA ASP A 9 18.46 -27.86 3.85
C ASP A 9 17.55 -28.96 4.43
N SER A 10 16.79 -29.68 3.59
CA SER A 10 15.93 -30.79 4.03
C SER A 10 16.60 -32.16 3.97
N GLY A 11 17.61 -32.35 3.11
CA GLY A 11 18.20 -33.66 2.83
C GLY A 11 17.23 -34.66 2.17
N ASN A 12 16.06 -34.18 1.75
CA ASN A 12 14.98 -34.99 1.20
C ASN A 12 15.09 -35.05 -0.34
N LYS A 13 15.15 -36.26 -0.90
CA LYS A 13 15.23 -36.47 -2.35
C LYS A 13 13.96 -36.04 -3.09
N ASP A 14 12.81 -36.07 -2.43
CA ASP A 14 11.56 -35.61 -3.04
C ASP A 14 11.56 -34.09 -3.26
N ASP A 15 12.20 -33.34 -2.35
CA ASP A 15 12.35 -31.88 -2.49
C ASP A 15 13.33 -31.53 -3.62
N GLU A 16 14.36 -32.36 -3.84
CA GLU A 16 15.26 -32.21 -4.99
C GLU A 16 14.53 -32.40 -6.32
N ALA A 17 13.77 -33.49 -6.44
CA ALA A 17 12.97 -33.77 -7.64
C ALA A 17 11.94 -32.67 -7.90
N TYR A 18 11.28 -32.19 -6.85
CA TYR A 18 10.31 -31.10 -6.95
C TYR A 18 10.98 -29.77 -7.35
N ALA A 19 12.13 -29.43 -6.77
CA ALA A 19 12.87 -28.23 -7.13
C ALA A 19 13.33 -28.26 -8.61
N GLN A 20 13.72 -29.43 -9.13
CA GLN A 20 14.03 -29.62 -10.55
C GLN A 20 12.78 -29.44 -11.43
N LEU A 21 11.62 -29.96 -11.01
CA LEU A 21 10.35 -29.77 -11.71
C LEU A 21 9.97 -28.29 -11.81
N LEU A 22 10.07 -27.55 -10.69
CA LEU A 22 9.82 -26.11 -10.66
C LEU A 22 10.75 -25.35 -11.60
N LEU A 23 12.05 -25.65 -11.58
CA LEU A 23 13.02 -25.02 -12.47
C LEU A 23 12.72 -25.33 -13.94
N SER A 24 12.32 -26.56 -14.27
CA SER A 24 11.93 -26.95 -15.63
C SER A 24 10.75 -26.11 -16.14
N HIS A 25 9.71 -25.95 -15.31
CA HIS A 25 8.57 -25.10 -15.67
C HIS A 25 8.93 -23.63 -15.75
N ALA A 26 9.81 -23.12 -14.87
CA ALA A 26 10.30 -21.75 -14.94
C ALA A 26 11.01 -21.47 -16.28
N HIS A 27 11.86 -22.40 -16.76
CA HIS A 27 12.45 -22.30 -18.08
C HIS A 27 11.41 -22.30 -19.21
N GLN A 28 10.39 -23.16 -19.15
CA GLN A 28 9.34 -23.21 -20.17
C GLN A 28 8.54 -21.91 -20.24
N LEU A 29 8.12 -21.38 -19.08
CA LEU A 29 7.37 -20.14 -18.98
C LEU A 29 8.20 -18.93 -19.42
N TYR A 30 9.46 -18.83 -18.98
CA TYR A 30 10.37 -17.77 -19.39
C TYR A 30 10.64 -17.82 -20.91
N ASN A 31 10.84 -19.01 -21.47
CA ASN A 31 11.04 -19.17 -22.91
C ASN A 31 9.80 -18.72 -23.69
N ALA A 32 8.60 -19.10 -23.24
CA ALA A 32 7.36 -18.65 -23.84
C ALA A 32 7.21 -17.12 -23.77
N SER A 33 7.47 -16.51 -22.60
CA SER A 33 7.31 -15.06 -22.41
C SER A 33 8.30 -14.22 -23.21
N THR A 34 9.45 -14.77 -23.59
CA THR A 34 10.51 -14.06 -24.34
C THR A 34 10.49 -14.32 -25.86
N HIS A 35 9.76 -15.34 -26.33
CA HIS A 35 9.74 -15.74 -27.75
C HIS A 35 8.38 -15.62 -28.43
N ILE A 36 7.28 -15.50 -27.67
CA ILE A 36 5.96 -15.24 -28.25
C ILE A 36 5.85 -13.74 -28.57
N LEU A 37 6.00 -13.42 -29.85
CA LEU A 37 5.99 -12.05 -30.37
C LEU A 37 4.74 -11.77 -31.22
N PRO A 38 4.26 -10.50 -31.29
CA PRO A 38 4.73 -9.37 -30.49
C PRO A 38 4.32 -9.50 -29.02
N TYR A 39 5.09 -8.92 -28.11
CA TYR A 39 4.72 -8.84 -26.69
C TYR A 39 3.40 -8.07 -26.54
N ARG A 40 2.52 -8.60 -25.70
CA ARG A 40 1.17 -8.08 -25.44
C ARG A 40 0.80 -8.30 -23.99
N LYS A 41 -0.09 -7.47 -23.48
CA LYS A 41 -0.57 -7.60 -22.11
C LYS A 41 -1.63 -8.70 -22.06
N TYR A 42 -1.62 -9.52 -21.02
CA TYR A 42 -2.41 -10.77 -21.02
C TYR A 42 -3.92 -10.51 -21.16
N GLN A 43 -4.40 -9.36 -20.67
CA GLN A 43 -5.80 -8.96 -20.77
C GLN A 43 -6.26 -8.68 -22.21
N GLU A 44 -5.34 -8.58 -23.18
CA GLU A 44 -5.71 -8.58 -24.61
C GLU A 44 -6.20 -9.95 -25.09
N SER A 45 -5.87 -11.02 -24.37
CA SER A 45 -6.34 -12.39 -24.64
C SER A 45 -7.35 -12.90 -23.62
N VAL A 46 -7.24 -12.45 -22.37
CA VAL A 46 -8.14 -12.84 -21.26
C VAL A 46 -8.81 -11.58 -20.71
N HIS A 47 -9.79 -11.06 -21.46
CA HIS A 47 -10.40 -9.75 -21.18
C HIS A 47 -10.97 -9.61 -19.76
N LEU A 48 -11.71 -10.62 -19.28
CA LEU A 48 -12.32 -10.58 -17.95
C LEU A 48 -11.29 -10.46 -16.81
N GLY A 49 -10.09 -11.02 -16.98
CA GLY A 49 -9.03 -10.86 -15.98
C GLY A 49 -8.56 -9.41 -15.87
N GLY A 50 -8.58 -8.67 -16.99
CA GLY A 50 -8.20 -7.26 -17.04
C GLY A 50 -9.10 -6.35 -16.22
N ASP A 51 -10.36 -6.71 -15.97
CA ASP A 51 -11.27 -5.88 -15.16
C ASP A 51 -10.89 -5.88 -13.67
N PHE A 52 -10.09 -6.86 -13.22
CA PHE A 52 -9.67 -7.02 -11.83
C PHE A 52 -8.17 -6.80 -11.65
N TYR A 53 -7.38 -7.44 -12.51
CA TYR A 53 -5.92 -7.48 -12.45
C TYR A 53 -5.32 -7.06 -13.80
N SER A 54 -5.66 -5.89 -14.33
CA SER A 54 -5.07 -5.40 -15.58
C SER A 54 -3.56 -5.17 -15.44
N SER A 55 -2.77 -5.76 -16.35
CA SER A 55 -1.35 -5.42 -16.44
C SER A 55 -1.13 -4.00 -16.99
N SER A 56 -0.29 -3.20 -16.34
CA SER A 56 0.14 -1.90 -16.86
C SER A 56 1.27 -2.05 -17.88
N ASP A 57 2.24 -2.91 -17.60
CA ASP A 57 3.41 -3.24 -18.41
C ASP A 57 3.72 -4.75 -18.32
N TYR A 58 4.64 -5.23 -19.16
CA TYR A 58 5.19 -6.60 -19.11
C TYR A 58 6.72 -6.60 -18.99
N ARG A 59 7.37 -5.45 -19.19
CA ARG A 59 8.83 -5.36 -19.28
C ARG A 59 9.48 -5.53 -17.91
N ASP A 60 8.83 -5.12 -16.83
CA ASP A 60 9.30 -5.33 -15.46
C ASP A 60 9.14 -6.79 -15.05
N GLU A 61 8.08 -7.49 -15.48
CA GLU A 61 7.98 -8.95 -15.35
C GLU A 61 9.12 -9.65 -16.08
N LEU A 62 9.40 -9.30 -17.34
CA LEU A 62 10.48 -9.91 -18.11
C LEU A 62 11.85 -9.67 -17.45
N THR A 63 12.09 -8.45 -16.97
CA THR A 63 13.32 -8.08 -16.27
C THR A 63 13.45 -8.85 -14.95
N LEU A 64 12.40 -8.88 -14.13
CA LEU A 64 12.40 -9.58 -12.84
C LEU A 64 12.56 -11.10 -13.04
N ALA A 65 11.87 -11.68 -14.02
CA ALA A 65 11.97 -13.10 -14.34
C ALA A 65 13.40 -13.48 -14.78
N ALA A 66 14.03 -12.68 -15.64
CA ALA A 66 15.41 -12.89 -16.06
C ALA A 66 16.38 -12.81 -14.87
N LEU A 67 16.19 -11.85 -13.96
CA LEU A 67 16.98 -11.74 -12.73
C LEU A 67 16.79 -12.96 -11.81
N TRP A 68 15.57 -13.47 -11.64
CA TRP A 68 15.32 -14.68 -10.86
C TRP A 68 15.93 -15.93 -11.50
N MET A 69 15.81 -16.07 -12.83
CA MET A 69 16.43 -17.17 -13.57
C MET A 69 17.95 -17.14 -13.43
N TYR A 70 18.59 -15.97 -13.54
CA TYR A 70 20.01 -15.82 -13.26
C TYR A 70 20.32 -16.14 -11.78
N TYR A 71 19.52 -15.64 -10.84
CA TYR A 71 19.73 -15.90 -9.42
C TYR A 71 19.70 -17.40 -9.11
N ALA A 72 18.77 -18.14 -9.72
CA ALA A 72 18.58 -19.56 -9.57
C ALA A 72 19.69 -20.40 -10.23
N THR A 73 20.02 -20.11 -11.49
CA THR A 73 20.86 -20.98 -12.34
C THR A 73 22.31 -20.55 -12.44
N LYS A 74 22.60 -19.26 -12.24
CA LYS A 74 23.87 -18.60 -12.56
C LYS A 74 24.23 -18.62 -14.05
N ASP A 75 23.28 -18.91 -14.93
CA ASP A 75 23.49 -18.82 -16.37
C ASP A 75 23.51 -17.35 -16.80
N GLN A 76 24.66 -16.92 -17.34
CA GLN A 76 24.91 -15.56 -17.76
C GLN A 76 23.97 -15.07 -18.87
N ALA A 77 23.37 -15.98 -19.67
CA ALA A 77 22.38 -15.62 -20.66
C ALA A 77 21.20 -14.85 -20.04
N PHE A 78 20.72 -15.29 -18.87
CA PHE A 78 19.62 -14.60 -18.16
C PHE A 78 20.04 -13.23 -17.62
N LEU A 79 21.29 -13.05 -17.18
CA LEU A 79 21.76 -11.74 -16.75
C LEU A 79 21.90 -10.76 -17.93
N ASN A 80 22.27 -11.27 -19.11
CA ASN A 80 22.30 -10.49 -20.34
C ASN A 80 20.89 -10.06 -20.77
N ASP A 81 19.92 -10.99 -20.73
CA ASP A 81 18.51 -10.68 -20.97
C ASP A 81 17.96 -9.66 -19.98
N ALA A 82 18.22 -9.84 -18.68
CA ALA A 82 17.84 -8.88 -17.65
C ALA A 82 18.38 -7.49 -17.95
N SER A 83 19.64 -7.39 -18.37
CA SER A 83 20.26 -6.11 -18.74
C SER A 83 19.57 -5.47 -19.95
N LYS A 84 19.20 -6.26 -20.95
CA LYS A 84 18.46 -5.80 -22.14
C LYS A 84 17.07 -5.29 -21.76
N PHE A 85 16.26 -6.10 -21.08
CA PHE A 85 14.90 -5.72 -20.69
C PHE A 85 14.90 -4.52 -19.74
N TYR A 86 15.87 -4.43 -18.83
CA TYR A 86 16.05 -3.27 -17.96
C TYR A 86 16.30 -1.97 -18.76
N GLN A 87 17.08 -2.03 -19.85
CA GLN A 87 17.30 -0.87 -20.72
C GLN A 87 16.01 -0.48 -21.46
N GLU A 88 15.23 -1.46 -21.92
CA GLU A 88 13.94 -1.24 -22.60
C GLU A 88 12.83 -0.72 -21.66
N LEU A 89 12.94 -1.03 -20.36
CA LEU A 89 12.01 -0.60 -19.32
C LEU A 89 12.14 0.91 -19.05
N GLY A 90 13.31 1.52 -19.28
CA GLY A 90 13.48 2.99 -19.31
C GLY A 90 13.32 3.67 -17.94
N ILE A 91 13.83 3.04 -16.87
CA ILE A 91 13.35 3.26 -15.49
C ILE A 91 13.89 4.46 -14.72
N ALA A 92 14.24 5.54 -15.41
CA ALA A 92 14.75 6.72 -14.71
C ALA A 92 13.68 7.28 -13.73
N ASN A 93 13.92 7.11 -12.43
CA ASN A 93 13.10 7.60 -11.31
C ASN A 93 11.70 7.00 -11.16
N HIS A 94 11.50 5.71 -11.46
CA HIS A 94 10.22 5.05 -11.17
C HIS A 94 10.03 4.88 -9.65
N ARG A 95 9.05 5.58 -9.09
CA ARG A 95 8.85 5.77 -7.64
C ARG A 95 7.43 5.42 -7.25
N VAL A 96 7.17 4.13 -7.18
CA VAL A 96 5.88 3.54 -6.78
C VAL A 96 6.14 2.39 -5.81
N PRO A 97 5.17 2.00 -4.97
CA PRO A 97 5.32 0.81 -4.14
C PRO A 97 5.27 -0.43 -5.03
N ILE A 98 6.03 -1.46 -4.65
CA ILE A 98 5.90 -2.78 -5.27
C ILE A 98 4.50 -3.33 -5.03
N ASN A 99 3.90 -3.95 -6.06
CA ASN A 99 2.65 -4.68 -5.95
C ASN A 99 2.59 -5.82 -6.98
N TRP A 100 1.41 -6.41 -7.19
CA TRP A 100 1.21 -7.50 -8.14
C TRP A 100 1.36 -7.08 -9.60
N ASP A 101 1.27 -5.79 -9.93
CA ASP A 101 1.41 -5.20 -11.27
C ASP A 101 2.80 -4.59 -11.47
N ASP A 102 3.31 -3.82 -10.50
CA ASP A 102 4.58 -3.08 -10.61
C ASP A 102 5.73 -3.76 -9.85
N LYS A 103 6.77 -4.20 -10.59
CA LYS A 103 7.95 -4.89 -10.04
C LYS A 103 9.21 -4.05 -9.97
N TYR A 104 9.16 -2.76 -10.26
CA TYR A 104 10.37 -1.94 -10.44
C TYR A 104 11.24 -1.93 -9.17
N GLY A 105 10.60 -1.79 -8.00
CA GLY A 105 11.28 -1.88 -6.70
C GLY A 105 12.06 -3.19 -6.52
N ALA A 106 11.44 -4.33 -6.86
CA ALA A 106 12.09 -5.64 -6.80
C ALA A 106 13.19 -5.78 -7.85
N VAL A 107 13.01 -5.23 -9.05
CA VAL A 107 14.03 -5.21 -10.10
C VAL A 107 15.27 -4.47 -9.60
N TYR A 108 15.14 -3.27 -9.04
CA TYR A 108 16.29 -2.53 -8.51
C TYR A 108 17.06 -3.35 -7.44
N VAL A 109 16.34 -3.87 -6.45
CA VAL A 109 16.94 -4.60 -5.33
C VAL A 109 17.58 -5.91 -5.78
N LEU A 110 16.90 -6.70 -6.60
CA LEU A 110 17.43 -7.98 -7.06
C LEU A 110 18.59 -7.78 -8.03
N PHE A 111 18.55 -6.79 -8.92
CA PHE A 111 19.65 -6.49 -9.83
C PHE A 111 20.91 -6.12 -9.04
N ALA A 112 20.80 -5.19 -8.08
CA ALA A 112 21.90 -4.84 -7.19
C ALA A 112 22.45 -6.06 -6.42
N ARG A 113 21.57 -6.99 -6.00
CA ARG A 113 21.96 -8.21 -5.27
C ARG A 113 22.75 -9.20 -6.12
N VAL A 114 22.35 -9.38 -7.38
CA VAL A 114 22.97 -10.37 -8.26
C VAL A 114 24.26 -9.86 -8.89
N THR A 115 24.43 -8.53 -9.03
CA THR A 115 25.66 -7.88 -9.46
C THR A 115 26.72 -7.91 -8.35
N LYS A 116 27.88 -8.50 -8.63
CA LYS A 116 28.95 -8.71 -7.64
C LYS A 116 29.94 -7.55 -7.58
N PRO A 117 30.71 -7.37 -6.48
CA PRO A 117 31.66 -6.26 -6.34
C PRO A 117 32.71 -6.11 -7.46
N ASN A 118 33.01 -7.18 -8.19
CA ASN A 118 33.94 -7.18 -9.32
C ASN A 118 33.29 -6.83 -10.67
N ASP A 119 31.96 -6.67 -10.71
CA ASP A 119 31.23 -6.25 -11.91
C ASP A 119 31.39 -4.73 -12.13
N PRO A 120 31.71 -4.26 -13.35
CA PRO A 120 31.82 -2.83 -13.65
C PRO A 120 30.56 -2.01 -13.31
N ASN A 121 29.38 -2.62 -13.33
CA ASN A 121 28.11 -1.98 -13.03
C ASN A 121 27.73 -2.07 -11.54
N PHE A 122 28.55 -2.67 -10.68
CA PHE A 122 28.23 -2.86 -9.26
C PHE A 122 27.81 -1.57 -8.56
N HIS A 123 28.61 -0.51 -8.72
CA HIS A 123 28.31 0.79 -8.11
C HIS A 123 27.04 1.42 -8.70
N LEU A 124 26.83 1.27 -10.01
CA LEU A 124 25.63 1.79 -10.68
C LEU A 124 24.36 1.09 -10.17
N ARG A 125 24.34 -0.24 -10.14
CA ARG A 125 23.15 -1.01 -9.69
C ARG A 125 22.81 -0.72 -8.23
N ARG A 126 23.83 -0.58 -7.38
CA ARG A 126 23.63 -0.15 -6.00
C ARG A 126 23.09 1.27 -5.91
N GLN A 127 23.63 2.20 -6.67
CA GLN A 127 23.17 3.59 -6.69
C GLN A 127 21.69 3.69 -7.10
N GLU A 128 21.27 2.95 -8.12
CA GLU A 128 19.87 2.91 -8.59
C GLU A 128 18.94 2.36 -7.49
N ALA A 129 19.32 1.23 -6.87
CA ALA A 129 18.55 0.64 -5.79
C ALA A 129 18.48 1.53 -4.55
N GLU A 130 19.61 2.08 -4.10
CA GLU A 130 19.65 2.96 -2.94
C GLU A 130 18.91 4.27 -3.21
N SER A 131 18.92 4.80 -4.43
CA SER A 131 18.10 5.98 -4.76
C SER A 131 16.60 5.72 -4.62
N TYR A 132 16.13 4.52 -4.98
CA TYR A 132 14.74 4.13 -4.79
C TYR A 132 14.41 3.90 -3.30
N LEU A 133 15.27 3.18 -2.58
CA LEU A 133 15.06 2.87 -1.16
C LEU A 133 15.19 4.11 -0.26
N ASP A 134 16.12 5.02 -0.55
CA ASP A 134 16.24 6.32 0.15
C ASP A 134 14.96 7.16 -0.06
N TRP A 135 14.34 7.08 -1.24
CA TRP A 135 13.04 7.69 -1.48
C TRP A 135 11.91 7.04 -0.66
N LEU A 136 11.88 5.70 -0.51
CA LEU A 136 10.90 5.04 0.38
C LEU A 136 11.03 5.50 1.84
N VAL A 137 12.26 5.62 2.34
CA VAL A 137 12.51 6.04 3.74
C VAL A 137 11.98 7.45 4.00
N THR A 138 12.22 8.37 3.06
CA THR A 138 11.88 9.80 3.16
C THR A 138 10.52 10.17 2.56
N GLY A 139 9.79 9.18 2.04
CA GLY A 139 8.53 9.35 1.33
C GLY A 139 7.40 9.92 2.19
N GLU A 140 6.27 10.21 1.52
CA GLU A 140 5.07 10.69 2.18
C GLU A 140 4.56 9.66 3.20
N ARG A 141 4.05 10.17 4.33
CA ARG A 141 3.47 9.36 5.40
C ARG A 141 2.15 9.97 5.86
N THR A 142 1.26 9.14 6.39
CA THR A 142 0.11 9.61 7.17
C THR A 142 0.59 10.30 8.45
N MET A 143 -0.32 10.97 9.17
CA MET A 143 0.01 11.58 10.45
C MET A 143 0.48 10.55 11.48
N GLY A 144 -0.06 9.34 11.42
CA GLY A 144 0.34 8.18 12.22
C GLY A 144 1.63 7.49 11.79
N GLY A 145 2.25 7.90 10.68
CA GLY A 145 3.55 7.37 10.22
C GLY A 145 3.50 6.22 9.21
N LEU A 146 2.30 5.83 8.73
CA LEU A 146 2.15 4.85 7.66
C LEU A 146 2.67 5.42 6.35
N MET A 147 3.53 4.68 5.64
CA MET A 147 3.98 5.05 4.29
C MET A 147 2.77 5.18 3.36
N TRP A 148 2.72 6.27 2.60
CA TRP A 148 1.53 6.62 1.83
C TRP A 148 1.86 6.99 0.38
N TRP A 149 1.09 6.41 -0.55
CA TRP A 149 1.11 6.72 -1.97
C TRP A 149 -0.30 7.08 -2.42
N ASN A 150 -0.49 8.31 -2.92
CA ASN A 150 -1.82 8.82 -3.27
C ASN A 150 -2.56 7.98 -4.32
N ASP A 151 -1.81 7.31 -5.21
CA ASP A 151 -2.38 6.52 -6.31
C ASP A 151 -2.52 5.03 -6.00
N ALA A 152 -1.93 4.53 -4.89
CA ALA A 152 -1.90 3.08 -4.57
C ALA A 152 -2.44 2.76 -3.18
N SER A 153 -2.15 3.59 -2.17
CA SER A 153 -2.62 3.38 -0.81
C SER A 153 -4.14 3.49 -0.59
N PRO A 154 -4.95 4.21 -1.40
CA PRO A 154 -6.40 4.25 -1.18
C PRO A 154 -7.12 2.90 -1.21
N ASP A 155 -6.54 1.89 -1.84
CA ASP A 155 -7.15 0.56 -1.97
C ASP A 155 -6.38 -0.54 -1.20
N ALA A 156 -5.10 -0.30 -0.84
CA ALA A 156 -4.21 -1.32 -0.29
C ALA A 156 -3.07 -0.75 0.59
N SER A 157 -3.34 0.25 1.43
CA SER A 157 -2.30 1.01 2.15
C SER A 157 -1.32 0.15 2.96
N ILE A 158 -1.80 -0.88 3.66
CA ILE A 158 -0.94 -1.81 4.40
C ILE A 158 -0.09 -2.67 3.48
N SER A 159 -0.65 -3.17 2.37
CA SER A 159 0.09 -3.97 1.39
C SER A 159 1.26 -3.18 0.79
N CYS A 160 1.01 -1.93 0.39
CA CYS A 160 2.07 -1.04 -0.11
C CYS A 160 3.18 -0.81 0.92
N ALA A 161 2.81 -0.55 2.19
CA ALA A 161 3.78 -0.32 3.25
C ALA A 161 4.60 -1.59 3.56
N MET A 162 3.99 -2.77 3.52
CA MET A 162 4.69 -4.05 3.70
C MET A 162 5.60 -4.39 2.51
N GLY A 163 5.15 -4.14 1.28
CA GLY A 163 5.99 -4.32 0.09
C GLY A 163 7.25 -3.46 0.12
N ALA A 164 7.10 -2.18 0.49
CA ALA A 164 8.23 -1.28 0.70
C ALA A 164 9.16 -1.75 1.83
N SER A 165 8.57 -2.20 2.94
CA SER A 165 9.31 -2.70 4.12
C SER A 165 10.12 -3.96 3.80
N ASP A 166 9.56 -4.89 3.03
CA ASP A 166 10.26 -6.11 2.57
C ASP A 166 11.52 -5.75 1.78
N LEU A 167 11.40 -4.86 0.79
CA LEU A 167 12.54 -4.42 -0.02
C LEU A 167 13.64 -3.72 0.81
N LEU A 168 13.25 -2.88 1.77
CA LEU A 168 14.18 -2.22 2.71
C LEU A 168 14.95 -3.24 3.55
N LEU A 169 14.24 -4.19 4.17
CA LEU A 169 14.84 -5.23 5.00
C LEU A 169 15.74 -6.18 4.20
N LEU A 170 15.30 -6.57 3.01
CA LEU A 170 16.05 -7.43 2.11
C LEU A 170 17.36 -6.76 1.69
N TYR A 171 17.33 -5.50 1.25
CA TYR A 171 18.53 -4.78 0.82
C TYR A 171 19.49 -4.53 2.00
N ALA A 172 18.96 -4.07 3.14
CA ALA A 172 19.75 -3.81 4.34
C ALA A 172 20.50 -5.07 4.80
N SER A 173 19.80 -6.19 4.95
CA SER A 173 20.37 -7.44 5.48
C SER A 173 21.28 -8.18 4.51
N THR A 174 21.04 -8.07 3.20
CA THR A 174 21.73 -8.93 2.22
C THR A 174 22.78 -8.21 1.38
N ILE A 175 22.80 -6.88 1.39
CA ILE A 175 23.78 -6.07 0.66
C ILE A 175 24.53 -5.14 1.62
N LEU A 176 23.82 -4.23 2.31
CA LEU A 176 24.49 -3.19 3.09
C LEU A 176 25.24 -3.75 4.30
N MET A 177 24.61 -4.63 5.09
CA MET A 177 25.24 -5.22 6.28
C MET A 177 26.49 -6.04 5.93
N PRO A 178 26.50 -6.94 4.93
CA PRO A 178 27.73 -7.61 4.52
C PRO A 178 28.83 -6.65 4.07
N LEU A 179 28.49 -5.61 3.30
CA LEU A 179 29.47 -4.63 2.82
C LEU A 179 30.02 -3.76 3.96
N SER A 180 29.21 -3.43 4.97
CA SER A 180 29.67 -2.67 6.13
C SER A 180 30.64 -3.44 7.02
N GLN A 181 30.74 -4.76 6.87
CA GLN A 181 31.70 -5.60 7.60
C GLN A 181 32.99 -5.83 6.81
N ASP A 182 33.09 -5.36 5.57
CA ASP A 182 34.31 -5.45 4.77
C ASP A 182 35.37 -4.50 5.37
N PRO A 183 36.57 -4.98 5.74
CA PRO A 183 37.65 -4.13 6.24
C PRO A 183 38.08 -2.99 5.31
N ALA A 184 37.77 -3.08 4.01
CA ALA A 184 37.97 -2.01 3.05
C ALA A 184 36.99 -0.83 3.23
N ASN A 185 35.85 -1.05 3.87
CA ASN A 185 34.83 -0.05 4.16
C ASN A 185 34.95 0.40 5.62
N GLN A 186 35.86 1.35 5.89
CA GLN A 186 36.21 1.77 7.25
C GLN A 186 35.27 2.82 7.86
N ASP A 187 34.31 3.36 7.09
CA ASP A 187 33.30 4.28 7.63
C ASP A 187 32.01 3.53 8.03
N ASN A 188 31.33 4.08 9.03
CA ASN A 188 30.07 3.51 9.52
C ASN A 188 28.86 3.91 8.64
N SER A 189 29.06 4.47 7.44
CA SER A 189 27.96 5.03 6.63
C SER A 189 27.02 3.93 6.12
N LEU A 190 27.57 2.81 5.66
CA LEU A 190 26.80 1.66 5.17
C LEU A 190 25.99 1.02 6.29
N GLN A 191 26.57 0.86 7.47
CA GLN A 191 25.87 0.34 8.64
C GLN A 191 24.75 1.31 9.09
N THR A 192 25.03 2.62 9.10
CA THR A 192 24.04 3.65 9.43
C THR A 192 22.86 3.62 8.46
N LYS A 193 23.13 3.49 7.15
CA LYS A 193 22.08 3.35 6.13
C LYS A 193 21.30 2.04 6.28
N ALA A 194 21.97 0.92 6.53
CA ALA A 194 21.29 -0.35 6.79
C ALA A 194 20.32 -0.25 7.99
N ASN A 195 20.77 0.41 9.06
CA ASN A 195 19.94 0.64 10.25
C ASN A 195 18.78 1.59 9.97
N SER A 196 18.93 2.62 9.13
CA SER A 196 17.82 3.51 8.78
C SER A 196 16.76 2.79 7.94
N TYR A 197 17.17 1.89 7.03
CA TYR A 197 16.25 1.07 6.25
C TYR A 197 15.49 0.09 7.14
N LYS A 198 16.20 -0.55 8.07
CA LYS A 198 15.62 -1.46 9.07
C LYS A 198 14.58 -0.74 9.94
N GLU A 199 14.93 0.42 10.52
CA GLU A 199 13.99 1.20 11.35
C GLU A 199 12.77 1.65 10.55
N ALA A 200 12.96 2.12 9.31
CA ALA A 200 11.85 2.51 8.46
C ALA A 200 10.86 1.36 8.23
N ALA A 201 11.34 0.15 7.98
CA ALA A 201 10.50 -1.03 7.83
C ALA A 201 9.84 -1.48 9.14
N GLU A 202 10.61 -1.52 10.24
CA GLU A 202 10.10 -1.93 11.56
C GLU A 202 9.03 -0.98 12.09
N SER A 203 9.12 0.32 11.78
CA SER A 203 8.07 1.28 12.11
C SER A 203 6.72 0.94 11.46
N GLN A 204 6.73 0.41 10.23
CA GLN A 204 5.49 0.00 9.54
C GLN A 204 4.91 -1.27 10.16
N LEU A 205 5.78 -2.19 10.59
CA LEU A 205 5.35 -3.39 11.29
C LEU A 205 4.69 -3.05 12.64
N ARG A 206 5.29 -2.14 13.42
CA ARG A 206 4.68 -1.65 14.66
C ARG A 206 3.36 -0.92 14.40
N TYR A 207 3.28 -0.12 13.34
CA TYR A 207 2.03 0.51 12.91
C TYR A 207 0.93 -0.53 12.67
N ILE A 208 1.20 -1.61 11.93
CA ILE A 208 0.23 -2.68 11.65
C ILE A 208 -0.28 -3.37 12.92
N PHE A 209 0.58 -3.51 13.92
CA PHE A 209 0.23 -4.15 15.19
C PHE A 209 -0.37 -3.22 16.24
N GLY A 210 -0.62 -1.95 15.92
CA GLY A 210 -1.36 -1.04 16.80
C GLY A 210 -0.59 0.19 17.29
N GLU A 211 0.67 0.39 16.88
CA GLU A 211 1.37 1.68 17.05
C GLU A 211 0.89 2.69 16.00
N ASN A 212 -0.42 2.94 16.00
CA ASN A 212 -1.10 3.88 15.11
C ASN A 212 -2.13 4.71 15.91
N PRO A 213 -2.62 5.85 15.36
CA PRO A 213 -3.46 6.80 16.10
C PRO A 213 -4.75 6.23 16.69
N ILE A 214 -5.27 5.14 16.13
CA ILE A 214 -6.52 4.50 16.58
C ILE A 214 -6.27 3.20 17.35
N HIS A 215 -5.01 2.85 17.61
CA HIS A 215 -4.60 1.59 18.26
C HIS A 215 -5.25 0.36 17.62
N GLN A 216 -5.32 0.32 16.29
CA GLN A 216 -5.92 -0.76 15.52
C GLN A 216 -4.86 -1.79 15.14
N ASN A 217 -5.10 -3.07 15.41
CA ASN A 217 -4.32 -4.13 14.78
C ASN A 217 -4.94 -4.42 13.40
N TYR A 218 -4.16 -4.52 12.33
CA TYR A 218 -4.68 -4.75 10.97
C TYR A 218 -4.58 -6.22 10.50
N VAL A 219 -4.23 -7.14 11.38
CA VAL A 219 -4.16 -8.59 11.10
C VAL A 219 -5.34 -9.29 11.76
N VAL A 220 -6.22 -9.90 10.96
CA VAL A 220 -7.45 -10.55 11.43
C VAL A 220 -7.15 -11.66 12.42
N GLY A 221 -7.85 -11.64 13.57
CA GLY A 221 -7.78 -12.67 14.59
C GLY A 221 -6.50 -12.69 15.45
N GLU A 222 -5.55 -11.78 15.24
CA GLU A 222 -4.29 -11.74 15.97
C GLU A 222 -4.45 -11.18 17.40
N SER A 223 -5.23 -10.09 17.55
CA SER A 223 -5.44 -9.37 18.82
C SER A 223 -6.92 -9.01 19.04
N PRO A 224 -7.39 -8.69 20.27
CA PRO A 224 -8.79 -8.31 20.52
C PRO A 224 -9.26 -7.14 19.67
N ASN A 225 -8.37 -6.17 19.40
CA ASN A 225 -8.61 -5.01 18.54
C ASN A 225 -8.42 -5.29 17.04
N SER A 226 -8.12 -6.51 16.60
CA SER A 226 -8.03 -6.85 15.16
C SER A 226 -9.38 -6.72 14.44
N PRO A 227 -9.40 -6.55 13.11
CA PRO A 227 -10.62 -6.39 12.34
C PRO A 227 -11.51 -7.64 12.48
N LYS A 228 -12.82 -7.41 12.53
CA LYS A 228 -13.84 -8.43 12.73
C LYS A 228 -14.67 -8.65 11.47
N TYR A 229 -14.65 -7.74 10.51
CA TYR A 229 -15.51 -7.78 9.32
C TYR A 229 -14.70 -7.68 8.01
N PRO A 230 -13.76 -8.61 7.74
CA PRO A 230 -13.06 -8.62 6.46
C PRO A 230 -14.04 -8.83 5.29
N HIS A 231 -13.79 -8.18 4.16
CA HIS A 231 -14.52 -8.38 2.92
C HIS A 231 -14.12 -9.74 2.32
N HIS A 232 -14.72 -10.83 2.82
CA HIS A 232 -14.37 -12.19 2.38
C HIS A 232 -15.58 -13.12 2.44
N ALA A 233 -16.09 -13.52 1.27
CA ALA A 233 -17.32 -14.32 1.14
C ALA A 233 -17.27 -15.64 1.93
N GLY A 234 -16.15 -16.37 1.87
CA GLY A 234 -16.00 -17.64 2.57
C GLY A 234 -15.95 -17.50 4.10
N ALA A 235 -15.57 -16.32 4.63
CA ALA A 235 -15.47 -16.08 6.07
C ALA A 235 -16.74 -15.44 6.61
N SER A 236 -17.38 -14.59 5.80
CA SER A 236 -18.63 -13.94 6.15
C SER A 236 -19.78 -14.93 6.31
N GLY A 237 -19.83 -15.96 5.45
CA GLY A 237 -20.97 -16.88 5.38
C GLY A 237 -22.21 -16.27 4.72
N VAL A 238 -22.06 -15.13 4.05
CA VAL A 238 -23.13 -14.44 3.30
C VAL A 238 -22.83 -14.43 1.81
N THR A 239 -23.87 -14.33 0.98
CA THR A 239 -23.74 -14.48 -0.49
C THR A 239 -23.99 -13.20 -1.28
N GLY A 240 -24.43 -12.12 -0.63
CA GLY A 240 -24.76 -10.87 -1.32
C GLY A 240 -24.40 -9.60 -0.53
N LEU A 241 -24.15 -8.51 -1.26
CA LEU A 241 -23.81 -7.20 -0.69
C LEU A 241 -24.87 -6.66 0.29
N GLN A 242 -26.14 -6.96 0.04
CA GLN A 242 -27.22 -6.55 0.94
C GLN A 242 -27.14 -7.23 2.30
N GLU A 243 -26.73 -8.51 2.34
CA GLU A 243 -26.50 -9.26 3.57
C GLU A 243 -25.24 -8.75 4.29
N MET A 244 -24.18 -8.43 3.56
CA MET A 244 -22.96 -7.82 4.14
C MET A 244 -23.26 -6.52 4.89
N ARG A 245 -24.15 -5.69 4.33
CA ARG A 245 -24.59 -4.41 4.94
C ARG A 245 -25.38 -4.60 6.23
N GLN A 246 -25.98 -5.77 6.45
CA GLN A 246 -26.80 -6.05 7.64
C GLN A 246 -25.97 -6.30 8.90
N SER A 247 -24.63 -6.26 8.81
CA SER A 247 -23.70 -6.16 9.95
C SER A 247 -23.75 -7.32 10.95
N ALA A 248 -24.09 -8.53 10.49
CA ALA A 248 -23.89 -9.74 11.29
C ALA A 248 -22.39 -10.02 11.45
N LEU A 249 -22.00 -10.56 12.61
CA LEU A 249 -20.65 -11.11 12.80
C LEU A 249 -20.39 -12.18 11.72
N PRO A 250 -19.20 -12.19 11.08
CA PRO A 250 -18.85 -13.24 10.14
C PRO A 250 -18.97 -14.64 10.73
N ALA A 251 -19.37 -15.61 9.91
CA ALA A 251 -19.48 -17.01 10.32
C ALA A 251 -18.14 -17.60 10.81
N HIS A 252 -17.02 -17.10 10.28
CA HIS A 252 -15.68 -17.58 10.59
C HIS A 252 -14.68 -16.43 10.79
N VAL A 253 -13.68 -16.68 11.63
CA VAL A 253 -12.51 -15.79 11.77
C VAL A 253 -11.47 -16.19 10.72
N LEU A 254 -11.10 -15.25 9.85
CA LEU A 254 -10.08 -15.47 8.82
C LEU A 254 -8.68 -15.16 9.38
N TYR A 255 -8.18 -16.03 10.26
CA TYR A 255 -6.91 -15.82 10.97
C TYR A 255 -5.74 -15.49 10.04
N GLY A 256 -4.99 -14.44 10.38
CA GLY A 256 -3.76 -14.04 9.69
C GLY A 256 -3.97 -13.21 8.44
N ALA A 257 -5.21 -12.98 8.00
CA ALA A 257 -5.47 -12.11 6.86
C ALA A 257 -5.11 -10.65 7.18
N VAL A 258 -4.40 -10.00 6.26
CA VAL A 258 -4.07 -8.58 6.34
C VAL A 258 -5.14 -7.81 5.58
N VAL A 259 -5.81 -6.86 6.24
CA VAL A 259 -6.81 -6.00 5.59
C VAL A 259 -6.15 -4.87 4.80
N GLY A 260 -6.88 -4.28 3.86
CA GLY A 260 -6.41 -3.16 3.02
C GLY A 260 -5.79 -2.01 3.81
N GLY A 261 -6.42 -1.62 4.92
CA GLY A 261 -5.85 -0.66 5.88
C GLY A 261 -6.62 0.64 6.05
N PRO A 262 -6.04 1.59 6.78
CA PRO A 262 -6.67 2.89 6.98
C PRO A 262 -6.53 3.77 5.74
N ASN A 263 -7.37 4.80 5.68
CA ASN A 263 -7.20 5.90 4.74
C ASN A 263 -6.10 6.88 5.17
N LYS A 264 -5.85 7.92 4.37
CA LYS A 264 -4.76 8.90 4.55
C LYS A 264 -4.76 9.61 5.92
N ASN A 265 -5.90 9.67 6.59
CA ASN A 265 -6.05 10.31 7.89
C ASN A 265 -5.94 9.32 9.06
N ASP A 266 -5.39 8.12 8.82
CA ASP A 266 -5.27 7.04 9.81
C ASP A 266 -6.64 6.55 10.34
N SER A 267 -7.72 6.81 9.61
CA SER A 267 -9.06 6.35 9.96
C SER A 267 -9.33 5.01 9.29
N PHE A 268 -9.94 4.10 10.05
CA PHE A 268 -10.34 2.77 9.61
C PHE A 268 -11.77 2.45 10.07
N SER A 269 -12.57 1.90 9.17
CA SER A 269 -13.95 1.49 9.40
C SER A 269 -14.08 0.00 9.10
N ASP A 270 -14.02 -0.82 10.16
CA ASP A 270 -14.19 -2.28 10.17
C ASP A 270 -15.61 -2.68 9.76
N ARG A 271 -15.83 -2.75 8.44
CA ARG A 271 -17.12 -3.05 7.81
C ARG A 271 -16.90 -3.92 6.59
N MET A 272 -17.69 -4.99 6.50
CA MET A 272 -17.59 -5.96 5.42
C MET A 272 -17.85 -5.36 4.04
N ASP A 273 -18.73 -4.35 3.91
CA ASP A 273 -19.02 -3.70 2.63
C ASP A 273 -18.04 -2.56 2.27
N ASN A 274 -17.08 -2.27 3.16
CA ASN A 274 -16.01 -1.31 2.91
C ASN A 274 -14.76 -2.03 2.37
N TRP A 275 -14.86 -2.52 1.13
CA TRP A 275 -13.79 -3.28 0.48
C TRP A 275 -12.46 -2.50 0.45
N LYS A 276 -12.46 -1.17 0.22
CA LYS A 276 -11.21 -0.37 0.23
C LYS A 276 -10.34 -0.55 1.48
N GLU A 277 -10.97 -0.65 2.66
CA GLU A 277 -10.25 -0.78 3.92
C GLU A 277 -10.22 -2.23 4.43
N ASN A 278 -11.24 -3.04 4.13
CA ASN A 278 -11.42 -4.41 4.67
C ASN A 278 -11.20 -5.55 3.66
N GLU A 279 -10.83 -5.26 2.41
CA GLU A 279 -10.40 -6.28 1.45
C GLU A 279 -9.23 -7.08 2.02
N VAL A 280 -9.20 -8.37 1.69
CA VAL A 280 -8.11 -9.28 2.03
C VAL A 280 -7.70 -10.02 0.77
N ALA A 281 -6.41 -10.09 0.50
CA ALA A 281 -5.91 -10.69 -0.73
C ALA A 281 -4.56 -11.39 -0.51
N LEU A 282 -4.23 -12.32 -1.41
CA LEU A 282 -2.96 -13.04 -1.35
C LEU A 282 -1.77 -12.09 -1.48
N ASP A 283 -1.88 -11.07 -2.33
CA ASP A 283 -0.84 -10.06 -2.53
C ASP A 283 -0.70 -9.10 -1.35
N TYR A 284 -1.68 -9.00 -0.45
CA TYR A 284 -1.56 -8.23 0.80
C TYR A 284 -0.74 -9.02 1.83
N ASN A 285 -0.96 -10.33 1.89
CA ASN A 285 -0.29 -11.24 2.81
C ASN A 285 1.15 -11.59 2.39
N GLY A 286 1.45 -11.64 1.09
CA GLY A 286 2.78 -11.98 0.56
C GLY A 286 3.93 -11.16 1.16
N PRO A 287 3.97 -9.83 0.99
CA PRO A 287 5.04 -9.02 1.55
C PRO A 287 5.02 -8.99 3.09
N TYR A 288 3.83 -9.02 3.71
CA TYR A 288 3.72 -9.14 5.17
C TYR A 288 4.44 -10.39 5.71
N GLN A 289 4.23 -11.55 5.07
CA GLN A 289 4.88 -12.79 5.45
C GLN A 289 6.41 -12.71 5.29
N ASN A 290 6.91 -12.07 4.23
CA ASN A 290 8.34 -11.85 4.04
C ASN A 290 8.95 -10.99 5.17
N VAL A 291 8.27 -9.90 5.55
CA VAL A 291 8.68 -9.03 6.65
C VAL A 291 8.71 -9.80 7.98
N ILE A 292 7.67 -10.59 8.29
CA ILE A 292 7.63 -11.42 9.51
C ILE A 292 8.75 -12.47 9.49
N ALA A 293 8.95 -13.16 8.38
CA ALA A 293 10.04 -14.14 8.24
C ALA A 293 11.41 -13.49 8.44
N HIS A 294 11.63 -12.31 7.87
CA HIS A 294 12.85 -11.54 8.07
C HIS A 294 13.07 -11.22 9.56
N GLN A 295 12.04 -10.73 10.25
CA GLN A 295 12.13 -10.45 11.69
C GLN A 295 12.51 -11.71 12.48
N ILE A 296 11.89 -12.86 12.22
CA ILE A 296 12.23 -14.14 12.89
C ILE A 296 13.70 -14.54 12.62
N MET A 297 14.20 -14.31 11.41
CA MET A 297 15.57 -14.69 11.03
C MET A 297 16.64 -13.77 11.62
N TYR A 298 16.36 -12.48 11.76
CA TYR A 298 17.37 -11.45 12.01
C TYR A 298 17.19 -10.70 13.34
N THR A 299 16.12 -10.95 14.10
CA THR A 299 15.96 -10.43 15.46
C THR A 299 16.22 -11.52 16.49
N THR A 300 16.76 -11.12 17.65
CA THR A 300 16.85 -12.01 18.80
C THR A 300 15.46 -12.20 19.41
N PRO A 301 15.11 -13.37 19.97
CA PRO A 301 13.78 -13.64 20.53
C PRO A 301 13.27 -12.59 21.54
N ASP A 302 14.19 -11.91 22.24
CA ASP A 302 13.89 -10.88 23.24
C ASP A 302 13.53 -9.51 22.63
N THR A 303 13.60 -9.35 21.31
CA THR A 303 13.37 -8.06 20.61
C THR A 303 12.20 -8.08 19.64
N VAL A 304 11.46 -9.18 19.53
CA VAL A 304 10.20 -9.19 18.77
C VAL A 304 9.18 -8.41 19.60
N ASN A 305 9.17 -7.09 19.42
CA ASN A 305 8.13 -6.18 19.88
C ASN A 305 6.89 -6.40 19.00
N VAL A 306 6.30 -7.59 19.04
CA VAL A 306 4.85 -7.70 18.84
C VAL A 306 4.28 -7.05 20.10
N PRO A 307 3.60 -5.89 19.99
CA PRO A 307 2.94 -5.28 21.14
C PRO A 307 2.16 -6.38 21.85
N SER A 308 2.51 -6.65 23.11
CA SER A 308 1.79 -7.65 23.90
C SER A 308 0.31 -7.34 23.78
N ARG A 309 -0.48 -8.32 23.30
CA ARG A 309 -1.94 -8.30 23.12
C ARG A 309 -2.57 -7.21 23.97
N THR A 310 -2.64 -5.99 23.44
CA THR A 310 -3.00 -4.84 24.27
C THR A 310 -4.48 -4.99 24.52
N GLU A 311 -4.85 -5.17 25.79
CA GLU A 311 -6.21 -4.90 26.19
C GLU A 311 -6.54 -3.50 25.69
N ILE A 312 -7.64 -3.41 24.95
CA ILE A 312 -8.17 -2.15 24.41
C ILE A 312 -8.13 -1.16 25.59
N PRO A 313 -7.38 -0.03 25.49
CA PRO A 313 -7.50 1.01 26.50
C PRO A 313 -8.97 1.37 26.53
N ASP A 314 -9.60 1.11 27.68
CA ASP A 314 -11.03 1.31 27.89
C ASP A 314 -11.39 2.66 27.26
N ARG A 315 -12.23 2.62 26.22
CA ARG A 315 -12.46 3.77 25.33
C ARG A 315 -12.99 4.88 26.21
N LYS A 316 -12.11 5.75 26.74
CA LYS A 316 -12.51 6.83 27.66
C LYS A 316 -13.57 7.58 26.89
N GLN A 317 -14.83 7.43 27.31
CA GLN A 317 -15.93 8.13 26.69
C GLN A 317 -15.50 9.58 26.64
N PHE A 318 -15.39 10.13 25.43
CA PHE A 318 -15.17 11.56 25.27
C PHE A 318 -16.21 12.23 26.16
N PRO A 319 -15.78 12.95 27.20
CA PRO A 319 -16.73 13.42 28.17
C PRO A 319 -17.65 14.40 27.43
N LYS A 320 -18.96 14.30 27.65
CA LYS A 320 -19.95 15.02 26.83
C LYS A 320 -19.71 16.53 26.76
N TRP A 321 -18.95 17.10 27.72
CA TRP A 321 -18.48 18.49 27.70
C TRP A 321 -17.47 18.80 26.57
N GLY A 322 -16.69 17.84 26.10
CA GLY A 322 -15.74 18.01 25.01
C GLY A 322 -16.41 18.34 23.67
N ILE A 323 -17.56 17.72 23.39
CA ILE A 323 -18.42 18.04 22.23
C ILE A 323 -19.03 19.44 22.38
N ALA A 324 -19.40 19.84 23.61
CA ALA A 324 -19.91 21.19 23.86
C ALA A 324 -18.85 22.27 23.58
N LEU A 325 -17.58 22.03 23.94
CA LEU A 325 -16.50 22.98 23.67
C LEU A 325 -16.10 23.04 22.19
N SER A 326 -16.07 21.91 21.49
CA SER A 326 -15.53 21.81 20.12
C SER A 326 -16.58 22.06 19.02
N VAL A 327 -17.87 21.89 19.31
CA VAL A 327 -18.94 22.04 18.31
C VAL A 327 -19.93 23.13 18.72
N VAL A 328 -20.39 23.12 19.97
CA VAL A 328 -21.47 24.03 20.41
C VAL A 328 -20.96 25.46 20.59
N LEU A 329 -19.77 25.66 21.17
CA LEU A 329 -19.20 27.01 21.34
C LEU A 329 -18.87 27.72 20.01
N PRO A 330 -18.25 27.07 19.01
CA PRO A 330 -18.03 27.70 17.71
C PRO A 330 -19.35 28.06 17.01
N LEU A 331 -20.35 27.18 17.06
CA LEU A 331 -21.67 27.45 16.48
C LEU A 331 -22.40 28.60 17.18
N LEU A 332 -22.30 28.70 18.51
CA LEU A 332 -22.81 29.85 19.27
C LEU A 332 -22.08 31.14 18.92
N ALA A 333 -20.75 31.09 18.78
CA ALA A 333 -19.96 32.25 18.35
C ALA A 333 -20.39 32.72 16.95
N ILE A 334 -20.57 31.79 16.00
CA ILE A 334 -21.07 32.09 14.66
C ILE A 334 -22.47 32.71 14.72
N ALA A 335 -23.39 32.13 15.49
CA ALA A 335 -24.75 32.64 15.64
C ALA A 335 -24.79 34.05 16.25
N VAL A 336 -23.98 34.32 17.27
CA VAL A 336 -23.85 35.66 17.88
C VAL A 336 -23.28 36.65 16.87
N THR A 337 -22.27 36.26 16.09
CA THR A 337 -21.64 37.11 15.08
C THR A 337 -22.64 37.47 13.97
N LEU A 338 -23.39 36.47 13.48
CA LEU A 338 -24.45 36.68 12.49
C LEU A 338 -25.59 37.56 13.02
N GLY A 339 -26.00 37.36 14.29
CA GLY A 339 -27.00 38.19 14.95
C GLY A 339 -26.54 39.65 15.10
N ALA A 340 -25.28 39.88 15.48
CA ALA A 340 -24.69 41.21 15.57
C ALA A 340 -24.62 41.91 14.20
N LEU A 341 -24.23 41.18 13.15
CA LEU A 341 -24.21 41.68 11.78
C LEU A 341 -25.62 42.03 11.28
N TRP A 342 -26.63 41.21 11.60
CA TRP A 342 -28.03 41.48 11.25
C TRP A 342 -28.56 42.73 11.95
N LEU A 343 -28.30 42.89 13.25
CA LEU A 343 -28.67 44.09 14.02
C LEU A 343 -27.96 45.34 13.50
N HIS A 344 -26.68 45.24 13.15
CA HIS A 344 -25.91 46.33 12.55
C HIS A 344 -26.50 46.75 11.19
N ARG A 345 -26.83 45.78 10.32
CA ARG A 345 -27.49 46.01 9.04
C ARG A 345 -28.86 46.67 9.22
N LYS A 346 -29.67 46.22 10.19
CA LYS A 346 -30.98 46.81 10.50
C LYS A 346 -30.87 48.27 10.96
N ARG A 347 -29.86 48.60 11.78
CA ARG A 347 -29.58 49.99 12.20
C ARG A 347 -29.21 50.87 11.01
N LEU A 348 -28.35 50.39 10.11
CA LEU A 348 -27.96 51.10 8.88
C LEU A 348 -29.15 51.32 7.93
N VAL A 349 -30.05 50.34 7.80
CA VAL A 349 -31.27 50.49 7.00
C VAL A 349 -32.22 51.50 7.64
N SER A 350 -32.43 51.48 8.96
CA SER A 350 -33.27 52.49 9.63
C SER A 350 -32.69 53.90 9.55
N SER A 351 -31.36 54.02 9.51
CA SER A 351 -30.63 55.28 9.31
C SER A 351 -30.80 55.84 7.88
N LYS A 352 -30.91 54.97 6.86
CA LYS A 352 -31.17 55.38 5.47
C LYS A 352 -32.63 55.80 5.22
N VAL A 353 -33.59 55.24 5.95
CA VAL A 353 -35.02 55.60 5.81
C VAL A 353 -35.33 57.04 6.27
N HIS A 354 -34.46 57.67 7.08
CA HIS A 354 -34.59 59.11 7.44
C HIS A 354 -33.94 60.08 6.44
N ARG A 355 -33.37 59.59 5.33
CA ARG A 355 -32.85 60.42 4.25
C ARG A 355 -33.25 59.82 2.90
N HIS A 356 -34.49 60.09 2.47
CA HIS A 356 -34.86 60.50 1.10
C HIS A 356 -36.38 60.37 0.88
N SER A 357 -36.99 61.49 0.47
CA SER A 357 -38.33 61.57 -0.09
C SER A 357 -38.29 61.17 -1.58
N PRO A 358 -39.31 60.50 -2.14
CA PRO A 358 -39.23 59.90 -3.47
C PRO A 358 -39.59 60.90 -4.59
N ALA A 359 -38.91 60.76 -5.73
CA ALA A 359 -39.35 61.25 -7.03
C ALA A 359 -39.55 60.05 -7.98
N GLU A 360 -40.65 60.10 -8.72
CA GLU A 360 -41.16 59.08 -9.64
C GLU A 360 -40.28 58.86 -10.88
N SER A 361 -40.31 57.64 -11.45
CA SER A 361 -40.45 57.42 -12.90
C SER A 361 -40.58 55.93 -13.28
N THR A 362 -41.75 55.63 -13.87
CA THR A 362 -42.05 54.82 -15.08
C THR A 362 -41.52 53.39 -15.30
N MET A 363 -42.49 52.56 -15.71
CA MET A 363 -42.48 51.20 -16.28
C MET A 363 -41.42 50.88 -17.35
N SER A 364 -40.98 49.61 -17.38
CA SER A 364 -41.14 48.73 -18.56
C SER A 364 -41.07 47.26 -18.15
N ALA A 365 -41.92 46.44 -18.77
CA ALA A 365 -41.99 44.99 -18.64
C ALA A 365 -41.09 44.32 -19.69
N GLU A 366 -40.45 43.20 -19.35
CA GLU A 366 -40.08 42.18 -20.34
C GLU A 366 -39.77 40.83 -19.69
N ASP A 367 -40.12 39.79 -20.44
CA ASP A 367 -40.23 38.37 -20.13
C ASP A 367 -38.90 37.66 -19.82
N ALA A 368 -38.96 36.57 -19.03
CA ALA A 368 -38.05 35.43 -19.24
C ALA A 368 -38.58 34.11 -18.63
N GLN A 369 -38.77 33.18 -19.56
CA GLN A 369 -39.15 31.77 -19.55
C GLN A 369 -38.63 30.85 -18.42
N ILE A 370 -39.48 29.86 -18.12
CA ILE A 370 -39.23 28.64 -17.35
C ILE A 370 -38.64 27.57 -18.27
N VAL A 371 -37.58 26.89 -17.83
CA VAL A 371 -37.07 25.62 -18.41
C VAL A 371 -36.90 24.61 -17.27
N PRO A 372 -37.42 23.37 -17.37
CA PRO A 372 -37.18 22.33 -16.37
C PRO A 372 -35.95 21.48 -16.72
N SER A 373 -35.12 21.18 -15.70
CA SER A 373 -33.96 20.29 -15.79
C SER A 373 -34.36 18.83 -15.81
N GLY A 374 -33.82 18.08 -16.78
CA GLY A 374 -34.03 16.65 -16.97
C GLY A 374 -33.34 15.76 -15.93
N GLN A 375 -33.91 14.56 -15.77
CA GLN A 375 -33.34 13.42 -15.06
C GLN A 375 -32.02 12.96 -15.71
N VAL A 376 -31.03 12.64 -14.88
CA VAL A 376 -29.88 11.80 -15.27
C VAL A 376 -30.06 10.47 -14.56
N ASP A 377 -30.22 9.42 -15.37
CA ASP A 377 -30.33 8.03 -14.98
C ASP A 377 -28.92 7.42 -14.97
N VAL A 378 -28.41 7.01 -13.81
CA VAL A 378 -27.11 6.35 -13.68
C VAL A 378 -27.33 4.85 -13.62
N LYS A 379 -26.99 4.15 -14.70
CA LYS A 379 -26.94 2.68 -14.74
C LYS A 379 -25.72 2.20 -13.95
N GLU A 380 -25.96 1.52 -12.83
CA GLU A 380 -24.96 0.70 -12.15
C GLU A 380 -24.76 -0.61 -12.93
N ALA A 381 -23.50 -0.93 -13.23
CA ALA A 381 -23.08 -2.23 -13.75
C ALA A 381 -22.86 -3.20 -12.58
N ILE A 382 -23.40 -4.40 -12.75
CA ILE A 382 -23.47 -5.49 -11.77
C ILE A 382 -22.13 -6.23 -11.75
N ILE A 383 -21.54 -6.37 -10.55
CA ILE A 383 -20.35 -7.17 -10.27
C ILE A 383 -20.80 -8.50 -9.64
N VAL A 384 -20.38 -9.63 -10.22
CA VAL A 384 -20.47 -10.99 -9.66
C VAL A 384 -19.05 -11.47 -9.41
#